data_AF-A0AAU7QHC1-F1
#
_entry.id   AF-A0AAU7QHC1-F1
#
_cell.length_a   1.000
_cell.length_b   1.000
_cell.length_c   1.000
_cell.angle_alpha   90.00
_cell.angle_beta   90.00
_cell.angle_gamma   90.00
#
_symmetry.space_group_name_H-M   'P 1'
#
loop_
_entity.id
_entity.type
_entity.pdbx_description
1 polymer ?
#
loop_
_entity_poly.entity_id
_entity_poly.type
_entity_poly.pdbx_seq_one_letter_code
_entity_poly.pdbx_strand_id
1 'polypeptide(L)'
;MAAVGRNSRTAYGGALRFAGGTRGHYPYLGGAPQCLADVPSIQWSIQIAGQDFIEREPALLRDVLEVIRNTAHYAWNHQDEWLDFYQSLYAVDRDIARKSIEHEWPYFHFDGQICLAGLERALDLQYRMGSTPRRLAAHQVLDLRYQPAPSPSAPRAIAG
;
A
#
# COMPACT_ATOMS: atom_id res chain seq x y z
N MET A 1 11.40 4.95 -0.68
CA MET A 1 11.24 5.32 -2.09
C MET A 1 11.79 6.72 -2.21
N ALA A 2 13.09 6.81 -2.42
CA ALA A 2 13.64 7.97 -3.07
C ALA A 2 13.39 7.78 -4.57
N ALA A 3 12.50 8.58 -5.14
CA ALA A 3 12.47 8.83 -6.57
C ALA A 3 13.24 10.12 -6.80
N VAL A 4 14.44 10.03 -7.38
CA VAL A 4 15.18 11.20 -7.86
C VAL A 4 14.73 11.48 -9.29
N GLY A 5 13.77 12.39 -9.43
CA GLY A 5 13.35 12.93 -10.71
C GLY A 5 13.94 14.32 -10.90
N ARG A 6 14.81 14.50 -11.91
CA ARG A 6 15.13 15.84 -12.41
C ARG A 6 13.86 16.44 -13.02
N ASN A 7 13.45 17.59 -12.49
CA ASN A 7 12.31 18.36 -12.96
C ASN A 7 12.56 18.85 -14.40
N SER A 8 11.91 18.24 -15.39
CA SER A 8 11.58 18.90 -16.65
C SER A 8 10.08 19.14 -16.68
N ARG A 9 9.68 20.41 -16.52
CA ARG A 9 8.30 20.87 -16.64
C ARG A 9 7.81 20.65 -18.07
N THR A 10 6.72 19.90 -18.21
CA THR A 10 5.83 20.02 -19.37
C THR A 10 4.41 20.08 -18.85
N ALA A 11 3.73 21.18 -19.18
CA ALA A 11 2.35 21.45 -18.75
C ALA A 11 1.37 20.49 -19.44
N TYR A 12 0.41 19.96 -18.69
CA TYR A 12 -0.78 19.33 -19.26
C TYR A 12 -2.03 19.91 -18.59
N GLY A 13 -2.76 20.70 -19.37
CA GLY A 13 -4.10 21.16 -19.07
C GLY A 13 -5.13 20.30 -19.79
N GLY A 14 -6.23 19.98 -19.11
CA GLY A 14 -7.41 19.34 -19.70
C GLY A 14 -8.49 19.15 -18.64
N ALA A 15 -9.55 19.94 -18.73
CA ALA A 15 -10.62 20.00 -17.73
C ALA A 15 -11.61 18.83 -17.85
N LEU A 16 -12.03 18.33 -16.69
CA LEU A 16 -13.04 17.30 -16.48
C LEU A 16 -14.42 17.93 -16.25
N ARG A 17 -15.46 17.42 -16.92
CA ARG A 17 -16.82 17.32 -16.35
C ARG A 17 -17.54 16.08 -16.88
N PHE A 18 -18.13 15.33 -15.95
CA PHE A 18 -18.96 14.16 -16.21
C PHE A 18 -20.43 14.50 -16.04
N ALA A 19 -21.26 14.00 -16.96
CA ALA A 19 -22.66 13.73 -16.72
C ALA A 19 -23.04 12.47 -17.51
N GLY A 20 -23.49 11.41 -16.82
CA GLY A 20 -24.18 10.27 -17.42
C GLY A 20 -23.39 8.95 -17.56
N GLY A 21 -23.44 8.13 -16.52
CA GLY A 21 -24.06 6.79 -16.62
C GLY A 21 -23.54 5.74 -17.62
N THR A 22 -22.28 5.79 -18.05
CA THR A 22 -21.66 4.68 -18.81
C THR A 22 -20.33 4.30 -18.17
N ARG A 23 -20.05 2.97 -18.07
CA ARG A 23 -18.74 2.45 -17.65
C ARG A 23 -17.68 3.07 -18.56
N GLY A 24 -17.02 4.12 -18.08
CA GLY A 24 -16.08 4.90 -18.86
C GLY A 24 -14.86 4.06 -19.21
N HIS A 25 -14.76 3.63 -20.47
CA HIS A 25 -13.46 3.40 -21.08
C HIS A 25 -12.77 4.76 -21.13
N TYR A 26 -11.77 4.98 -20.29
CA TYR A 26 -10.93 6.16 -20.35
C TYR A 26 -9.97 6.02 -21.53
N PRO A 27 -10.12 6.79 -22.61
CA PRO A 27 -9.12 6.83 -23.66
C PRO A 27 -8.07 7.86 -23.23
N TYR A 28 -6.93 7.43 -22.69
CA TYR A 28 -5.76 8.30 -22.58
C TYR A 28 -4.44 7.53 -22.75
N LEU A 29 -3.52 8.14 -23.52
CA LEU A 29 -2.12 7.79 -23.78
C LEU A 29 -1.79 6.29 -23.96
N GLY A 30 -2.06 5.72 -25.14
CA GLY A 30 -1.26 4.59 -25.62
C GLY A 30 -1.86 3.18 -25.62
N GLY A 31 -3.17 3.01 -25.47
CA GLY A 31 -3.86 1.92 -26.19
C GLY A 31 -3.89 0.50 -25.59
N ALA A 32 -3.66 0.32 -24.29
CA ALA A 32 -4.01 -0.94 -23.62
C ALA A 32 -5.16 -0.71 -22.62
N PRO A 33 -6.24 -1.52 -22.64
CA PRO A 33 -7.26 -1.47 -21.59
C PRO A 33 -6.60 -1.69 -20.23
N GLN A 34 -6.83 -0.78 -19.28
CA GLN A 34 -6.35 -0.96 -17.91
C GLN A 34 -6.96 -2.24 -17.36
N CYS A 35 -6.11 -3.20 -16.99
CA CYS A 35 -6.55 -4.40 -16.28
C CYS A 35 -6.77 -4.04 -14.81
N LEU A 36 -7.80 -3.24 -14.52
CA LEU A 36 -8.25 -3.00 -13.14
C LEU A 36 -8.65 -4.31 -12.43
N ALA A 37 -8.75 -5.43 -13.16
CA ALA A 37 -8.91 -6.75 -12.59
C ALA A 37 -7.75 -7.13 -11.65
N ASP A 38 -6.56 -6.54 -11.80
CA ASP A 38 -5.41 -6.85 -10.95
C ASP A 38 -5.43 -6.11 -9.60
N VAL A 39 -6.20 -5.01 -9.50
CA VAL A 39 -6.27 -4.07 -8.36
C VAL A 39 -6.58 -4.74 -7.01
N PRO A 40 -7.52 -5.70 -6.90
CA PRO A 40 -7.79 -6.36 -5.62
C PRO A 40 -6.62 -7.18 -5.08
N SER A 41 -5.65 -7.52 -5.93
CA SER A 41 -4.56 -8.45 -5.60
C SER A 41 -3.20 -7.77 -5.39
N ILE A 42 -3.11 -6.44 -5.49
CA ILE A 42 -1.83 -5.73 -5.32
C ILE A 42 -1.54 -5.39 -3.84
N GLN A 43 -0.27 -5.25 -3.50
CA GLN A 43 0.12 -4.69 -2.19
C GLN A 43 -0.10 -3.16 -2.21
N TRP A 44 -1.06 -2.66 -1.44
CA TRP A 44 -1.42 -1.23 -1.42
C TRP A 44 -0.62 -0.42 -0.41
N SER A 45 -0.50 -0.92 0.82
CA SER A 45 0.12 -0.20 1.93
C SER A 45 1.51 -0.76 2.21
N ILE A 46 2.53 0.11 2.16
CA ILE A 46 3.92 -0.22 2.48
C ILE A 46 4.55 0.89 3.31
N GLN A 47 5.52 0.52 4.14
CA GLN A 47 6.37 1.49 4.83
C GLN A 47 7.58 1.84 3.96
N ILE A 48 7.94 3.11 3.93
CA ILE A 48 8.89 3.66 2.98
C ILE A 48 9.91 4.52 3.72
N ALA A 49 11.20 4.21 3.56
CA ALA A 49 12.30 5.03 4.03
C ALA A 49 13.21 5.50 2.87
N GLY A 50 13.99 6.55 3.11
CA GLY A 50 15.05 7.01 2.22
C GLY A 50 16.34 6.22 2.45
N GLN A 51 17.14 6.02 1.40
CA GLN A 51 18.40 5.26 1.47
C GLN A 51 19.36 5.84 2.53
N ASP A 52 19.58 7.15 2.51
CA ASP A 52 20.45 7.85 3.46
C ASP A 52 20.00 7.66 4.92
N PHE A 53 18.68 7.57 5.16
CA PHE A 53 18.15 7.31 6.50
C PHE A 53 18.39 5.86 6.92
N ILE A 54 18.18 4.90 6.03
CA ILE A 54 18.45 3.47 6.30
C ILE A 54 19.92 3.25 6.65
N GLU A 55 20.83 3.95 5.96
CA GLU A 55 22.27 3.83 6.18
C GLU A 55 22.71 4.51 7.48
N ARG A 56 22.15 5.69 7.79
CA ARG A 56 22.54 6.47 8.97
C ARG A 56 21.88 5.97 10.27
N GLU A 57 20.61 5.59 10.20
CA GLU A 57 19.78 5.29 11.38
C GLU A 57 19.19 3.87 11.38
N PRO A 58 19.98 2.80 11.15
CA PRO A 58 19.46 1.45 11.00
C PRO A 58 18.83 0.90 12.29
N ALA A 59 19.27 1.37 13.47
CA ALA A 59 18.69 0.97 14.75
C ALA A 59 17.30 1.59 14.94
N LEU A 60 17.17 2.91 14.73
CA LEU A 60 15.88 3.60 14.83
C LEU A 60 14.86 3.02 13.83
N LEU A 61 15.29 2.67 12.62
CA LEU A 61 14.40 2.01 11.66
C LEU A 61 13.85 0.68 12.19
N ARG A 62 14.69 -0.15 12.84
CA ARG A 62 14.24 -1.40 13.47
C ARG A 62 13.24 -1.14 14.58
N ASP A 63 13.54 -0.19 15.47
CA ASP A 63 12.68 0.15 16.60
C ASP A 63 11.30 0.63 16.13
N VAL A 64 11.27 1.49 15.09
CA VAL A 64 10.01 1.96 14.49
C VAL A 64 9.19 0.80 13.91
N LEU A 65 9.83 -0.11 13.16
CA LEU A 65 9.13 -1.25 12.57
C LEU A 65 8.62 -2.24 13.63
N GLU A 66 9.35 -2.40 14.74
CA GLU A 66 8.91 -3.19 15.89
C GLU A 66 7.70 -2.56 16.59
N VAL A 67 7.71 -1.23 16.82
CA VAL A 67 6.56 -0.52 17.39
C VAL A 67 5.33 -0.64 16.48
N ILE A 68 5.50 -0.50 15.16
CA ILE A 68 4.40 -0.68 14.19
C ILE A 68 3.82 -2.09 14.32
N ARG A 69 4.67 -3.12 14.35
CA ARG A 69 4.23 -4.52 14.51
C ARG A 69 3.47 -4.73 15.83
N ASN A 70 4.01 -4.24 16.94
CA ASN A 70 3.39 -4.37 18.25
C ASN A 70 2.04 -3.65 18.31
N THR A 71 1.93 -2.48 17.68
CA THR A 71 0.68 -1.73 17.55
C THR A 71 -0.34 -2.48 16.71
N ALA A 72 0.09 -3.11 15.62
CA ALA A 72 -0.78 -3.93 14.78
C ALA A 72 -1.32 -5.15 15.56
N HIS A 73 -0.47 -5.81 16.35
CA HIS A 73 -0.89 -6.90 17.26
C HIS A 73 -1.82 -6.41 18.37
N TYR A 74 -1.59 -5.21 18.90
CA TYR A 74 -2.50 -4.61 19.86
C TYR A 74 -3.89 -4.41 19.23
N ALA A 75 -3.96 -3.75 18.07
CA ALA A 75 -5.20 -3.54 17.34
C ALA A 75 -5.92 -4.86 17.01
N TRP A 76 -5.17 -5.92 16.65
CA TRP A 76 -5.74 -7.25 16.43
C TRP A 76 -6.57 -7.75 17.61
N ASN A 77 -6.01 -7.60 18.82
CA ASN A 77 -6.59 -8.11 20.06
C ASN A 77 -7.59 -7.14 20.72
N HIS A 78 -7.66 -5.88 20.26
CA HIS A 78 -8.47 -4.80 20.86
C HIS A 78 -9.28 -4.07 19.77
N GLN A 79 -10.13 -4.80 19.05
CA GLN A 79 -10.85 -4.28 17.87
C GLN A 79 -11.80 -3.12 18.19
N ASP A 80 -12.47 -3.14 19.34
CA ASP A 80 -13.36 -2.06 19.76
C ASP A 80 -12.60 -0.76 20.06
N GLU A 81 -11.44 -0.85 20.71
CA GLU A 81 -10.57 0.31 20.93
C GLU A 81 -10.00 0.84 19.60
N TRP A 82 -9.64 -0.06 18.69
CA TRP A 82 -9.22 0.32 17.35
C TRP A 82 -10.34 1.03 16.56
N LEU A 83 -11.57 0.56 16.68
CA LEU A 83 -12.75 1.20 16.09
C LEU A 83 -12.96 2.61 16.66
N ASP A 84 -12.87 2.77 17.98
CA ASP A 84 -12.98 4.08 18.64
C ASP A 84 -11.90 5.05 18.14
N PHE A 85 -10.65 4.58 18.06
CA PHE A 85 -9.53 5.35 17.52
C PHE A 85 -9.78 5.76 16.07
N TYR A 86 -10.13 4.81 15.19
CA TYR A 86 -10.38 5.06 13.77
C TYR A 86 -11.52 6.07 13.56
N GLN A 87 -12.60 5.93 14.33
CA GLN A 87 -13.75 6.85 14.31
C GLN A 87 -13.30 8.28 14.64
N SER A 88 -12.51 8.44 15.70
CA SER A 88 -12.01 9.74 16.13
C SER A 88 -11.04 10.37 15.13
N LEU A 89 -10.17 9.56 14.52
CA LEU A 89 -9.13 10.01 13.61
C LEU A 89 -9.71 10.52 12.28
N TYR A 90 -10.72 9.83 11.75
CA TYR A 90 -11.30 10.14 10.43
C TYR A 90 -12.65 10.86 10.49
N ALA A 91 -13.21 11.08 11.69
CA ALA A 91 -14.54 11.65 11.88
C ALA A 91 -15.64 10.93 11.07
N VAL A 92 -15.57 9.58 11.04
CA VAL A 92 -16.52 8.71 10.33
C VAL A 92 -17.57 8.20 11.32
N ASP A 93 -18.77 7.87 10.83
CA ASP A 93 -19.78 7.19 11.64
C ASP A 93 -19.28 5.81 12.13
N ARG A 94 -19.66 5.42 13.35
CA ARG A 94 -19.18 4.18 13.97
C ARG A 94 -19.56 2.94 13.17
N ASP A 95 -20.79 2.87 12.66
CA ASP A 95 -21.26 1.68 11.94
C ASP A 95 -20.60 1.58 10.57
N ILE A 96 -20.30 2.71 9.92
CA ILE A 96 -19.51 2.76 8.69
C ILE A 96 -18.08 2.30 8.96
N ALA A 97 -17.44 2.82 10.02
CA ALA A 97 -16.08 2.45 10.40
C ALA A 97 -15.98 0.95 10.73
N ARG A 98 -16.93 0.40 11.48
CA ARG A 98 -16.98 -1.03 11.81
C ARG A 98 -17.02 -1.89 10.54
N LYS A 99 -17.95 -1.58 9.62
CA LYS A 99 -18.07 -2.33 8.35
C LYS A 99 -16.79 -2.26 7.52
N SER A 100 -16.15 -1.08 7.46
CA SER A 100 -14.88 -0.93 6.75
C SER A 100 -13.77 -1.75 7.39
N ILE A 101 -13.66 -1.73 8.72
CA ILE A 101 -12.65 -2.50 9.45
C ILE A 101 -12.88 -3.99 9.25
N GLU A 102 -14.10 -4.49 9.44
CA GLU A 102 -14.46 -5.90 9.24
C GLU A 102 -14.18 -6.40 7.83
N HIS A 103 -14.41 -5.55 6.81
CA HIS A 103 -14.11 -5.86 5.43
C HIS A 103 -12.60 -6.02 5.17
N GLU A 104 -11.79 -5.11 5.69
CA GLU A 104 -10.34 -5.08 5.46
C GLU A 104 -9.55 -6.03 6.38
N TRP A 105 -10.11 -6.36 7.55
CA TRP A 105 -9.43 -7.10 8.62
C TRP A 105 -8.72 -8.39 8.16
N PRO A 106 -9.34 -9.26 7.33
CA PRO A 106 -8.70 -10.50 6.89
C PRO A 106 -7.49 -10.30 5.97
N TYR A 107 -7.32 -9.09 5.42
CA TYR A 107 -6.27 -8.74 4.47
C TYR A 107 -5.09 -8.02 5.13
N PHE A 108 -5.19 -7.66 6.41
CA PHE A 108 -4.11 -7.00 7.12
C PHE A 108 -2.95 -7.95 7.47
N HIS A 109 -1.74 -7.51 7.10
CA HIS A 109 -0.48 -8.18 7.42
C HIS A 109 0.08 -7.65 8.75
N PHE A 110 -0.50 -8.08 9.87
CA PHE A 110 -0.17 -7.56 11.21
C PHE A 110 1.27 -7.79 11.65
N ASP A 111 1.92 -8.80 11.09
CA ASP A 111 3.34 -9.08 11.35
C ASP A 111 4.28 -8.38 10.36
N GLY A 112 3.78 -7.53 9.47
CA GLY A 112 4.61 -6.75 8.53
C GLY A 112 5.22 -7.54 7.39
N GLN A 113 4.72 -8.75 7.08
CA GLN A 113 5.20 -9.51 5.93
C GLN A 113 4.76 -8.84 4.63
N ILE A 114 5.72 -8.67 3.73
CA ILE A 114 5.45 -8.16 2.39
C ILE A 114 4.87 -9.29 1.53
N CYS A 115 3.72 -9.05 0.91
CA CYS A 115 3.20 -9.92 -0.13
C CYS A 115 4.02 -9.72 -1.42
N LEU A 116 5.10 -10.51 -1.60
CA LEU A 116 5.98 -10.38 -2.76
C LEU A 116 5.23 -10.52 -4.09
N ALA A 117 4.28 -11.45 -4.18
CA ALA A 117 3.45 -11.63 -5.37
C ALA A 117 2.58 -10.39 -5.65
N GLY A 118 1.92 -9.85 -4.63
CA GLY A 118 1.13 -8.63 -4.73
C GLY A 118 1.96 -7.40 -5.11
N LEU A 119 3.20 -7.31 -4.60
CA LEU A 119 4.13 -6.24 -4.98
C LEU A 119 4.60 -6.37 -6.43
N GLU A 120 4.96 -7.57 -6.89
CA GLU A 120 5.34 -7.79 -8.29
C GLU A 120 4.19 -7.40 -9.24
N ARG A 121 2.94 -7.72 -8.88
CA ARG A 121 1.75 -7.26 -9.62
C ARG A 121 1.63 -5.73 -9.60
N ALA A 122 1.88 -5.07 -8.47
CA ALA A 122 1.88 -3.61 -8.36
C ALA A 122 2.93 -2.96 -9.26
N LEU A 123 4.17 -3.47 -9.24
CA LEU A 123 5.27 -2.96 -10.06
C LEU A 123 5.02 -3.17 -11.55
N ASP A 124 4.47 -4.32 -11.92
CA ASP A 124 4.07 -4.60 -13.29
C ASP A 124 2.96 -3.67 -13.78
N LEU A 125 1.94 -3.43 -12.95
CA LEU A 125 0.88 -2.47 -13.25
C LEU A 125 1.44 -1.04 -13.42
N GLN A 126 2.31 -0.59 -12.52
CA GLN A 126 2.96 0.73 -12.63
C GLN A 126 3.73 0.89 -13.94
N TYR A 127 4.46 -0.14 -14.36
CA TYR A 127 5.14 -0.14 -15.66
C TYR A 127 4.16 -0.09 -16.84
N ARG A 128 3.11 -0.93 -16.83
CA ARG A 128 2.07 -0.92 -17.88
C ARG A 128 1.32 0.40 -17.98
N MET A 129 1.16 1.11 -16.87
CA MET A 129 0.59 2.47 -16.82
C MET A 129 1.56 3.58 -17.25
N GLY A 130 2.81 3.24 -17.61
CA GLY A 130 3.84 4.22 -17.95
C GLY A 130 4.31 5.07 -16.77
N SER A 131 4.02 4.67 -15.53
CA SER A 131 4.46 5.38 -14.32
C SER A 131 5.95 5.22 -14.07
N THR A 132 6.57 4.18 -14.64
CA THR A 132 8.01 3.95 -14.62
C THR A 132 8.54 3.71 -16.04
N PRO A 133 9.78 4.15 -16.35
CA PRO A 133 10.34 4.00 -17.70
C PRO A 133 10.76 2.56 -18.03
N ARG A 134 10.81 1.67 -17.02
CA ARG A 134 11.14 0.26 -17.17
C ARG A 134 10.45 -0.56 -16.10
N ARG A 135 10.26 -1.85 -16.36
CA ARG A 135 9.80 -2.82 -15.37
C ARG A 135 10.83 -2.95 -14.24
N LEU A 136 10.36 -2.83 -13.00
CA LEU A 136 11.14 -3.03 -11.78
C LEU A 136 10.84 -4.43 -11.24
N ALA A 137 11.85 -5.09 -10.67
CA ALA A 137 11.65 -6.33 -9.90
C ALA A 137 11.62 -6.02 -8.40
N ALA A 138 10.92 -6.83 -7.60
CA ALA A 138 10.74 -6.58 -6.17
C ALA A 138 12.07 -6.45 -5.41
N HIS A 139 13.06 -7.30 -5.72
CA HIS A 139 14.38 -7.24 -5.08
C HIS A 139 15.15 -5.93 -5.35
N GLN A 140 14.74 -5.15 -6.35
CA GLN A 140 15.35 -3.85 -6.67
C GLN A 140 14.79 -2.72 -5.80
N VAL A 141 13.66 -2.94 -5.14
CA VAL A 141 12.91 -1.89 -4.41
C VAL A 141 12.64 -2.25 -2.96
N LEU A 142 12.99 -3.47 -2.53
CA LEU A 142 12.81 -3.95 -1.17
C LEU A 142 14.14 -4.15 -0.45
N ASP A 143 14.14 -3.82 0.84
CA ASP A 143 15.19 -4.21 1.77
C ASP A 143 14.61 -5.14 2.83
N LEU A 144 14.76 -6.45 2.58
CA LEU A 144 14.18 -7.48 3.45
C LEU A 144 14.97 -7.69 4.75
N ARG A 145 16.11 -7.03 4.94
CA ARG A 145 16.90 -7.12 6.19
C ARG A 145 16.14 -6.63 7.41
N TYR A 146 15.13 -5.78 7.19
CA TYR A 146 14.29 -5.21 8.24
C TYR A 146 12.92 -5.89 8.36
N GLN A 147 12.64 -6.91 7.55
CA GLN A 147 11.37 -7.63 7.66
C GLN A 147 11.41 -8.53 8.91
N PRO A 148 10.47 -8.38 9.85
CA PRO A 148 10.44 -9.22 11.03
C PRO A 148 10.07 -10.67 10.68
N ALA A 149 10.59 -11.61 11.47
CA ALA A 149 10.17 -13.00 11.39
C ALA A 149 8.67 -13.11 11.74
N PRO A 150 7.88 -13.94 11.01
CA PRO A 150 6.48 -14.17 11.33
C PRO A 150 6.34 -14.69 12.77
N SER A 151 5.36 -14.16 13.50
CA SER A 151 4.97 -14.68 14.79
C SER A 151 4.14 -15.95 14.58
N PRO A 152 4.39 -17.03 15.35
CA PRO A 152 3.59 -18.24 15.25
C PRO A 152 2.13 -18.04 15.67
N SER A 153 1.83 -17.01 16.46
CA SER A 153 0.48 -16.72 16.95
C SER A 153 -0.26 -15.67 16.12
N ALA A 154 0.39 -15.05 15.14
CA ALA A 154 -0.26 -14.01 14.36
C ALA A 154 -1.26 -14.61 13.36
N PRO A 155 -2.38 -13.91 13.12
CA PRO A 155 -3.30 -14.26 12.05
C PRO A 155 -2.56 -14.15 10.72
N ARG A 156 -2.75 -15.15 9.86
CA ARG A 156 -2.26 -15.06 8.49
C ARG A 156 -3.28 -14.28 7.66
N ALA A 157 -2.83 -13.22 7.01
CA ALA A 157 -3.62 -12.55 5.99
C ALA A 157 -4.04 -13.56 4.92
N ILE A 158 -5.27 -13.44 4.42
CA ILE A 158 -5.73 -14.23 3.28
C ILE A 158 -4.91 -13.79 2.06
N ALA A 159 -4.27 -14.75 1.39
CA ALA A 159 -3.60 -14.48 0.14
C ALA A 159 -4.65 -14.14 -0.93
N GLY A 160 -4.62 -12.89 -1.42
CA GLY A 160 -5.41 -12.42 -2.55
C GLY A 160 -4.79 -12.70 -3.92
#